data_AF-A0A8T5JW72-F1
#
_entry.id   AF-A0A8T5JW72-F1
#
_cell.length_a   1.000
_cell.length_b   1.000
_cell.length_c   1.000
_cell.angle_alpha   90.00
_cell.angle_beta   90.00
_cell.angle_gamma   90.00
#
_symmetry.space_group_name_H-M   'P 1'
#
loop_
_entity.id
_entity.type
_entity.pdbx_description
1 polymer ?
#
loop_
_entity_poly.entity_id
_entity_poly.type
_entity_poly.pdbx_seq_one_letter_code
_entity_poly.pdbx_strand_id
1 'polypeptide(L)'
;GSIFNLRTMTVYDSDSTASVKLWDEKANLPGIENLKPGDLIKITQAYVKSDLDGSATINIGSGSNIETIDTDSQIPLIDKITKDISELQEGQKDLVVSGMIDGIISGMQFTNSRGQPGTALRMRLKGKDNSAMRVVLWGKDESLIPNMISQSANVKLLGVRVKSSNQGNQELEIHGNESTMIEIEGGKETEPIIARILSIAVTEAGKNMIVAADSKKNIYNISDFSNSTSDCIEGDVIECMPSKVYGNSITLDENSFVRKLDNDETIPSLAKIRTKISDVKVDGTYCIESIVLKVPERREVQTKSGESIALSEMFVEDDTGQIWVKGWRIQAKLIDKCELGEIISITGLNAKSNNFGEGRIELFLTAHSKIKKKN
;
A
#
# COMPACT_ATOMS: atom_id res chain seq x y z
N GLY A 1 7.33 14.60 -40.65
CA GLY A 1 6.97 15.61 -39.64
C GLY A 1 8.17 15.86 -38.77
N SER A 2 8.46 17.11 -38.46
CA SER A 2 9.56 17.49 -37.55
C SER A 2 9.31 16.88 -36.17
N ILE A 3 10.33 16.28 -35.57
CA ILE A 3 10.28 15.81 -34.18
C ILE A 3 10.47 17.05 -33.31
N PHE A 4 9.47 17.38 -32.49
CA PHE A 4 9.57 18.42 -31.48
C PHE A 4 9.89 17.78 -30.13
N ASN A 5 10.80 18.38 -29.38
CA ASN A 5 11.10 17.92 -28.03
C ASN A 5 10.31 18.75 -27.02
N LEU A 6 9.69 18.09 -26.05
CA LEU A 6 8.93 18.73 -24.99
C LEU A 6 9.36 18.14 -23.65
N ARG A 7 9.74 19.01 -22.71
CA ARG A 7 9.93 18.67 -21.30
C ARG A 7 8.95 19.50 -20.48
N THR A 8 8.31 18.87 -19.49
CA THR A 8 7.36 19.54 -18.59
C THR A 8 7.86 19.44 -17.17
N MET A 9 7.72 20.52 -16.41
CA MET A 9 7.91 20.54 -14.95
C MET A 9 6.79 21.33 -14.28
N THR A 10 6.64 21.15 -12.99
CA THR A 10 5.75 21.97 -12.15
C THR A 10 6.62 22.84 -11.26
N VAL A 11 6.35 24.14 -11.27
CA VAL A 11 7.01 25.12 -10.40
C VAL A 11 6.01 25.63 -9.36
N TYR A 12 6.53 26.05 -8.22
CA TYR A 12 5.76 26.66 -7.15
C TYR A 12 6.30 28.05 -6.85
N ASP A 13 5.41 29.03 -6.76
CA ASP A 13 5.72 30.36 -6.25
C ASP A 13 4.64 30.78 -5.25
N SER A 14 5.10 31.16 -4.06
CA SER A 14 4.31 31.73 -2.97
C SER A 14 3.17 30.83 -2.48
N ASP A 15 2.03 30.79 -3.17
CA ASP A 15 0.85 30.01 -2.84
C ASP A 15 0.27 29.23 -4.04
N SER A 16 0.94 29.28 -5.20
CA SER A 16 0.42 28.73 -6.45
C SER A 16 1.44 27.84 -7.17
N THR A 17 0.92 26.86 -7.92
CA THR A 17 1.71 26.02 -8.82
C THR A 17 1.42 26.39 -10.27
N ALA A 18 2.41 26.21 -11.13
CA ALA A 18 2.25 26.36 -12.57
C ALA A 18 3.02 25.26 -13.33
N SER A 19 2.44 24.77 -14.42
CA SER A 19 3.16 23.90 -15.34
C SER A 19 4.03 24.72 -16.28
N VAL A 20 5.29 24.32 -16.42
CA VAL A 20 6.28 24.91 -17.31
C VAL A 20 6.61 23.91 -18.42
N LYS A 21 6.43 24.34 -19.67
CA LYS A 21 6.72 23.57 -20.89
C LYS A 21 7.96 24.13 -21.57
N LEU A 22 9.02 23.32 -21.65
CA LEU A 22 10.25 23.63 -22.35
C LEU A 22 10.22 22.98 -23.72
N TRP A 23 10.39 23.78 -24.78
CA TRP A 23 10.28 23.34 -26.16
C TRP A 23 11.64 23.26 -26.85
N ASP A 24 11.80 22.27 -27.72
CA ASP A 24 12.92 22.10 -28.65
C ASP A 24 14.30 22.18 -27.99
N GLU A 25 15.08 23.21 -28.28
CA GLU A 25 16.39 23.43 -27.68
C GLU A 25 16.31 23.58 -26.15
N LYS A 26 15.20 24.12 -25.63
CA LYS A 26 15.01 24.35 -24.19
C LYS A 26 14.70 23.05 -23.44
N ALA A 27 14.10 22.07 -24.11
CA ALA A 27 13.82 20.76 -23.53
C ALA A 27 15.12 19.96 -23.22
N ASN A 28 16.21 20.30 -23.91
CA ASN A 28 17.52 19.66 -23.84
C ASN A 28 18.62 20.61 -23.36
N LEU A 29 18.27 21.68 -22.64
CA LEU A 29 19.26 22.60 -22.07
C LEU A 29 20.23 21.83 -21.16
N PRO A 30 21.56 22.01 -21.31
CA PRO A 30 22.52 21.36 -20.43
C PRO A 30 22.22 21.67 -18.96
N GLY A 31 22.17 20.64 -18.12
CA GLY A 31 21.89 20.77 -16.69
C GLY A 31 20.40 20.75 -16.33
N ILE A 32 19.48 20.82 -17.29
CA ILE A 32 18.04 20.69 -17.02
C ILE A 32 17.69 19.31 -16.46
N GLU A 33 18.44 18.29 -16.85
CA GLU A 33 18.36 16.92 -16.36
C GLU A 33 18.85 16.75 -14.92
N ASN A 34 19.63 17.70 -14.41
CA ASN A 34 20.15 17.68 -13.05
C ASN A 34 19.24 18.38 -12.05
N LEU A 35 18.22 19.11 -12.51
CA LEU A 35 17.24 19.75 -11.64
C LEU A 35 16.50 18.72 -10.83
N LYS A 36 16.43 18.96 -9.53
CA LYS A 36 15.69 18.15 -8.56
C LYS A 36 14.54 18.94 -7.97
N PRO A 37 13.49 18.26 -7.49
CA PRO A 37 12.49 18.93 -6.67
C PRO A 37 13.15 19.67 -5.51
N GLY A 38 12.81 20.96 -5.36
CA GLY A 38 13.32 21.82 -4.30
C GLY A 38 14.41 22.78 -4.78
N ASP A 39 14.99 22.55 -5.95
CA ASP A 39 15.93 23.48 -6.55
C ASP A 39 15.23 24.81 -6.87
N LEU A 40 15.82 25.90 -6.41
CA LEU A 40 15.35 27.24 -6.72
C LEU A 40 15.81 27.61 -8.13
N ILE A 41 14.84 27.92 -8.99
CA ILE A 41 15.09 28.30 -10.38
C ILE A 41 14.54 29.70 -10.68
N LYS A 42 15.21 30.38 -11.60
CA LYS A 42 14.75 31.65 -12.16
C LYS A 42 14.44 31.47 -13.63
N ILE A 43 13.21 31.81 -14.01
CA ILE A 43 12.75 31.78 -15.39
C ILE A 43 12.57 33.22 -15.87
N THR A 44 13.15 33.57 -17.01
CA THR A 44 13.01 34.91 -17.61
C THR A 44 12.53 34.81 -19.06
N GLN A 45 11.80 35.84 -19.50
CA GLN A 45 11.27 35.95 -20.86
C GLN A 45 10.41 34.74 -21.28
N ALA A 46 9.73 34.10 -20.32
CA ALA A 46 8.72 33.09 -20.60
C ALA A 46 7.40 33.75 -21.02
N TYR A 47 6.55 32.97 -21.68
CA TYR A 47 5.23 33.44 -22.10
C TYR A 47 4.14 32.47 -21.65
N VAL A 48 2.94 32.97 -21.37
CA VAL A 48 1.81 32.16 -20.89
C VAL A 48 0.91 31.78 -22.06
N LYS A 49 0.48 30.52 -22.10
CA LYS A 49 -0.58 30.04 -23.00
C LYS A 49 -1.59 29.19 -22.21
N SER A 50 -2.84 29.22 -22.63
CA SER A 50 -3.85 28.28 -22.13
C SER A 50 -3.60 26.89 -22.70
N ASP A 51 -3.67 25.87 -21.85
CA ASP A 51 -3.71 24.47 -22.25
C ASP A 51 -5.12 24.09 -22.75
N LEU A 52 -5.27 22.88 -23.28
CA LEU A 52 -6.54 22.37 -23.82
C LEU A 52 -7.67 22.35 -22.77
N ASP A 53 -7.34 22.23 -21.48
CA ASP A 53 -8.29 22.29 -20.37
C ASP A 53 -8.52 23.72 -19.84
N GLY A 54 -7.95 24.74 -20.51
CA GLY A 54 -8.03 26.15 -20.12
C GLY A 54 -7.04 26.56 -19.05
N SER A 55 -6.24 25.65 -18.48
CA SER A 55 -5.24 25.98 -17.47
C SER A 55 -4.10 26.83 -18.03
N ALA A 56 -3.57 27.75 -17.23
CA ALA A 56 -2.42 28.57 -17.64
C ALA A 56 -1.13 27.73 -17.60
N THR A 57 -0.36 27.76 -18.69
CA THR A 57 0.94 27.09 -18.79
C THR A 57 2.03 28.11 -19.16
N ILE A 58 3.14 28.05 -18.44
CA ILE A 58 4.34 28.84 -18.73
C ILE A 58 5.12 28.11 -19.82
N ASN A 59 5.47 28.80 -20.90
CA ASN A 59 6.20 28.21 -22.01
C ASN A 59 7.58 28.87 -22.13
N ILE A 60 8.60 28.03 -22.23
CA ILE A 60 10.00 28.41 -22.40
C ILE A 60 10.40 28.09 -23.84
N GLY A 61 10.49 29.13 -24.66
CA GLY A 61 10.90 29.07 -26.07
C GLY A 61 12.29 29.64 -26.29
N SER A 62 12.66 29.91 -27.55
CA SER A 62 14.03 30.31 -27.92
C SER A 62 14.56 31.55 -27.19
N GLY A 63 13.71 32.56 -26.96
CA GLY A 63 14.07 33.77 -26.22
C GLY A 63 14.07 33.63 -24.69
N SER A 64 13.56 32.52 -24.16
CA SER A 64 13.43 32.32 -22.71
C SER A 64 14.73 31.78 -22.09
N ASN A 65 14.98 32.10 -20.82
CA ASN A 65 16.10 31.54 -20.05
C ASN A 65 15.59 30.88 -18.77
N ILE A 66 16.24 29.79 -18.36
CA ILE A 66 16.03 29.09 -17.10
C ILE A 66 17.41 28.81 -16.48
N GLU A 67 17.59 29.19 -15.22
CA GLU A 67 18.84 29.00 -14.48
C GLU A 67 18.53 28.61 -13.03
N THR A 68 19.39 27.81 -12.42
CA THR A 68 19.38 27.60 -10.97
C THR A 68 19.97 28.82 -10.28
N ILE A 69 19.42 29.18 -9.13
CA ILE A 69 19.93 30.28 -8.31
C ILE A 69 20.18 29.80 -6.89
N ASP A 70 21.29 30.25 -6.31
CA ASP A 70 21.67 29.97 -4.93
C ASP A 70 21.61 31.28 -4.14
N THR A 71 20.39 31.68 -3.80
CA THR A 71 20.10 32.94 -3.09
C THR A 71 18.96 32.73 -2.13
N ASP A 72 18.97 33.46 -1.00
CA ASP A 72 17.83 33.48 -0.08
C ASP A 72 16.56 33.93 -0.80
N SER A 73 15.51 33.13 -0.66
CA SER A 73 14.20 33.37 -1.27
C SER A 73 13.09 33.27 -0.24
N GLN A 74 12.00 34.01 -0.47
CA GLN A 74 10.78 33.89 0.32
C GLN A 74 9.91 32.70 -0.13
N ILE A 75 10.26 32.07 -1.25
CA ILE A 75 9.58 30.87 -1.74
C ILE A 75 9.80 29.74 -0.72
N PRO A 76 8.72 29.13 -0.19
CA PRO A 76 8.85 28.09 0.82
C PRO A 76 9.51 26.83 0.25
N LEU A 77 10.30 26.17 1.09
CA LEU A 77 10.89 24.86 0.78
C LEU A 77 9.80 23.79 0.62
N ILE A 78 10.14 22.70 -0.07
CA ILE A 78 9.25 21.55 -0.31
C ILE A 78 8.60 21.04 0.97
N ASP A 79 9.37 20.93 2.06
CA ASP A 79 8.84 20.41 3.32
C ASP A 79 7.74 21.29 3.91
N LYS A 80 7.79 22.62 3.67
CA LYS A 80 6.79 23.56 4.16
C LYS A 80 5.49 23.52 3.36
N ILE A 81 5.55 23.16 2.08
CA ILE A 81 4.36 23.01 1.21
C ILE A 81 3.80 21.58 1.19
N THR A 82 4.51 20.63 1.81
CA THR A 82 4.09 19.23 1.92
C THR A 82 2.86 19.13 2.80
N LYS A 83 1.78 18.55 2.26
CA LYS A 83 0.52 18.33 3.00
C LYS A 83 0.42 16.91 3.51
N ASP A 84 -0.11 16.73 4.71
CA ASP A 84 -0.53 15.39 5.14
C ASP A 84 -1.70 14.91 4.27
N ILE A 85 -1.79 13.59 4.02
CA ILE A 85 -2.91 13.06 3.24
C ILE A 85 -4.26 13.36 3.89
N SER A 86 -4.33 13.55 5.22
CA SER A 86 -5.57 13.89 5.93
C SER A 86 -6.13 15.28 5.57
N GLU A 87 -5.32 16.14 4.98
CA GLU A 87 -5.68 17.52 4.61
C GLU A 87 -6.16 17.63 3.15
N LEU A 88 -6.21 16.51 2.43
CA LEU A 88 -6.47 16.48 0.99
C LEU A 88 -7.95 16.60 0.67
N GLN A 89 -8.23 17.35 -0.40
CA GLN A 89 -9.57 17.64 -0.90
C GLN A 89 -9.66 17.35 -2.39
N GLU A 90 -10.86 17.03 -2.87
CA GLU A 90 -11.09 16.77 -4.30
C GLU A 90 -10.66 17.93 -5.19
N GLY A 91 -10.07 17.61 -6.34
CA GLY A 91 -9.75 18.58 -7.39
C GLY A 91 -8.42 19.30 -7.20
N GLN A 92 -7.74 19.12 -6.05
CA GLN A 92 -6.39 19.61 -5.85
C GLN A 92 -5.40 18.91 -6.79
N LYS A 93 -4.47 19.68 -7.36
CA LYS A 93 -3.47 19.22 -8.35
C LYS A 93 -2.08 19.68 -7.92
N ASP A 94 -1.05 19.10 -8.53
CA ASP A 94 0.35 19.54 -8.39
C ASP A 94 0.84 19.57 -6.94
N LEU A 95 0.35 18.62 -6.13
CA LEU A 95 0.61 18.59 -4.69
C LEU A 95 1.93 17.88 -4.39
N VAL A 96 2.54 18.31 -3.28
CA VAL A 96 3.45 17.49 -2.50
C VAL A 96 2.69 16.96 -1.30
N VAL A 97 2.64 15.64 -1.14
CA VAL A 97 1.88 14.99 -0.06
C VAL A 97 2.75 14.02 0.72
N SER A 98 2.47 13.87 2.01
CA SER A 98 3.12 12.90 2.88
C SER A 98 2.11 12.02 3.62
N GLY A 99 2.45 10.75 3.81
CA GLY A 99 1.70 9.83 4.66
C GLY A 99 2.48 8.55 4.93
N MET A 100 2.08 7.81 5.96
CA MET A 100 2.73 6.55 6.33
C MET A 100 2.21 5.39 5.48
N ILE A 101 3.06 4.44 5.08
CA ILE A 101 2.60 3.21 4.41
C ILE A 101 1.58 2.47 5.30
N ASP A 102 0.44 2.11 4.70
CA ASP A 102 -0.66 1.34 5.33
C ASP A 102 -1.09 0.18 4.44
N GLY A 103 -0.31 -0.90 4.48
CA GLY A 103 -0.61 -2.14 3.77
C GLY A 103 0.31 -2.38 2.57
N ILE A 104 -0.21 -3.11 1.58
CA ILE A 104 0.59 -3.68 0.49
C ILE A 104 0.88 -2.62 -0.57
N ILE A 105 2.16 -2.59 -1.00
CA ILE A 105 2.59 -1.93 -2.24
C ILE A 105 2.54 -2.99 -3.35
N SER A 106 1.86 -2.69 -4.45
CA SER A 106 1.69 -3.63 -5.57
C SER A 106 1.79 -2.94 -6.92
N GLY A 107 2.56 -3.52 -7.83
CA GLY A 107 2.59 -3.20 -9.24
C GLY A 107 1.45 -3.89 -10.00
N MET A 108 1.07 -3.33 -11.14
CA MET A 108 0.16 -3.92 -12.09
C MET A 108 0.58 -3.59 -13.50
N GLN A 109 0.48 -4.57 -14.40
CA GLN A 109 0.57 -4.36 -15.84
C GLN A 109 -0.82 -4.39 -16.47
N PHE A 110 -1.05 -3.56 -17.48
CA PHE A 110 -2.31 -3.50 -18.21
C PHE A 110 -2.07 -3.08 -19.65
N THR A 111 -3.05 -3.32 -20.53
CA THR A 111 -3.06 -2.75 -21.87
C THR A 111 -3.85 -1.46 -21.84
N ASN A 112 -3.22 -0.34 -22.21
CA ASN A 112 -3.87 0.97 -22.22
C ASN A 112 -4.86 1.11 -23.39
N SER A 113 -5.60 2.22 -23.43
CA SER A 113 -6.60 2.49 -24.48
C SER A 113 -6.02 2.59 -25.90
N ARG A 114 -4.69 2.71 -26.03
CA ARG A 114 -3.96 2.71 -27.31
C ARG A 114 -3.42 1.33 -27.68
N GLY A 115 -3.77 0.28 -26.94
CA GLY A 115 -3.27 -1.08 -27.15
C GLY A 115 -1.83 -1.30 -26.71
N GLN A 116 -1.21 -0.35 -25.99
CA GLN A 116 0.17 -0.44 -25.54
C GLN A 116 0.25 -0.96 -24.09
N PRO A 117 1.33 -1.67 -23.72
CA PRO A 117 1.54 -2.05 -22.33
C PRO A 117 1.74 -0.80 -21.46
N GLY A 118 1.13 -0.81 -20.28
CA GLY A 118 1.28 0.20 -19.25
C GLY A 118 1.48 -0.45 -17.89
N THR A 119 2.13 0.28 -16.99
CA THR A 119 2.34 -0.11 -15.59
C THR A 119 1.59 0.82 -14.66
N ALA A 120 1.26 0.34 -13.46
CA ALA A 120 0.77 1.18 -12.38
C ALA A 120 1.28 0.65 -11.06
N LEU A 121 1.73 1.54 -10.19
CA LEU A 121 2.07 1.24 -8.81
C LEU A 121 0.92 1.68 -7.91
N ARG A 122 0.47 0.78 -7.03
CA ARG A 122 -0.56 1.06 -6.04
C ARG A 122 0.01 0.89 -4.64
N MET A 123 -0.40 1.79 -3.76
CA MET A 123 -0.14 1.69 -2.33
C MET A 123 -1.31 2.35 -1.59
N ARG A 124 -1.31 2.23 -0.27
CA ARG A 124 -2.23 2.96 0.60
C ARG A 124 -1.40 3.69 1.65
N LEU A 125 -1.74 4.96 1.86
CA LEU A 125 -1.10 5.80 2.85
C LEU A 125 -2.10 6.08 3.97
N LYS A 126 -1.59 6.26 5.18
CA LYS A 126 -2.32 6.66 6.38
C LYS A 126 -1.83 8.03 6.86
N GLY A 127 -2.79 8.92 7.10
CA GLY A 127 -2.56 10.29 7.58
C GLY A 127 -2.49 10.35 9.10
N LYS A 128 -2.17 11.54 9.61
CA LYS A 128 -2.04 11.78 11.06
C LYS A 128 -3.33 11.54 11.85
N ASP A 129 -4.48 11.73 11.22
CA ASP A 129 -5.81 11.51 11.80
C ASP A 129 -6.29 10.05 11.70
N ASN A 130 -5.43 9.13 11.23
CA ASN A 130 -5.74 7.74 10.89
C ASN A 130 -6.65 7.56 9.67
N SER A 131 -6.99 8.62 8.94
CA SER A 131 -7.57 8.47 7.60
C SER A 131 -6.58 7.75 6.70
N ALA A 132 -7.10 7.01 5.73
CA ALA A 132 -6.25 6.29 4.80
C ALA A 132 -6.75 6.46 3.37
N MET A 133 -5.83 6.79 2.47
CA MET A 133 -6.13 7.06 1.07
C MET A 133 -5.36 6.09 0.17
N ARG A 134 -6.02 5.68 -0.91
CA ARG A 134 -5.36 4.89 -1.95
C ARG A 134 -4.54 5.80 -2.85
N VAL A 135 -3.38 5.29 -3.25
CA VAL A 135 -2.48 5.93 -4.20
C VAL A 135 -2.39 5.06 -5.44
N VAL A 136 -2.53 5.68 -6.62
CA VAL A 136 -2.35 5.04 -7.92
C VAL A 136 -1.40 5.87 -8.76
N LEU A 137 -0.19 5.35 -9.03
CA LEU A 137 0.85 6.01 -9.79
C LEU A 137 1.00 5.32 -11.15
N TRP A 138 0.49 5.94 -12.21
CA TRP A 138 0.52 5.38 -13.56
C TRP A 138 1.92 5.50 -14.18
N GLY A 139 2.34 4.47 -14.93
CA GLY A 139 3.68 4.38 -15.54
C GLY A 139 4.81 4.17 -14.54
N LYS A 140 4.47 3.81 -13.29
CA LYS A 140 5.41 3.44 -12.23
C LYS A 140 5.24 1.96 -11.91
N ASP A 141 6.31 1.34 -11.45
CA ASP A 141 6.32 -0.05 -10.98
C ASP A 141 7.15 -0.19 -9.69
N GLU A 142 7.24 -1.42 -9.19
CA GLU A 142 7.89 -1.72 -7.92
C GLU A 142 9.41 -1.56 -7.95
N SER A 143 10.06 -1.41 -9.11
CA SER A 143 11.52 -1.19 -9.19
C SER A 143 11.98 0.12 -8.55
N LEU A 144 11.06 1.05 -8.36
CA LEU A 144 11.29 2.35 -7.72
C LEU A 144 11.15 2.31 -6.20
N ILE A 145 10.77 1.16 -5.65
CA ILE A 145 10.47 0.99 -4.23
C ILE A 145 11.62 0.24 -3.57
N PRO A 146 12.14 0.70 -2.42
CA PRO A 146 13.11 -0.06 -1.65
C PRO A 146 12.61 -1.49 -1.37
N ASN A 147 13.50 -2.46 -1.30
CA ASN A 147 13.11 -3.85 -1.00
C ASN A 147 12.70 -4.00 0.48
N MET A 148 13.20 -3.14 1.36
CA MET A 148 12.88 -3.14 2.78
C MET A 148 12.32 -1.78 3.20
N ILE A 149 11.11 -1.78 3.76
CA ILE A 149 10.45 -0.59 4.28
C ILE A 149 9.93 -0.92 5.68
N SER A 150 10.26 -0.09 6.65
CA SER A 150 9.80 -0.28 8.03
C SER A 150 8.28 -0.13 8.12
N GLN A 151 7.70 -0.72 9.17
CA GLN A 151 6.30 -0.48 9.49
C GLN A 151 6.12 1.02 9.73
N SER A 152 5.14 1.62 9.04
CA SER A 152 4.84 3.05 9.11
C SER A 152 5.90 3.98 8.53
N ALA A 153 6.77 3.49 7.62
CA ALA A 153 7.67 4.36 6.89
C ALA A 153 6.90 5.51 6.21
N ASN A 154 7.46 6.71 6.31
CA ASN A 154 6.88 7.88 5.69
C ASN A 154 7.16 7.88 4.19
N VAL A 155 6.13 8.19 3.41
CA VAL A 155 6.19 8.36 1.96
C VAL A 155 5.90 9.81 1.65
N LYS A 156 6.75 10.44 0.84
CA LYS A 156 6.47 11.73 0.22
C LYS A 156 6.29 11.54 -1.29
N LEU A 157 5.19 12.05 -1.83
CA LEU A 157 4.88 12.01 -3.26
C LEU A 157 4.79 13.43 -3.80
N LEU A 158 5.48 13.71 -4.90
CA LEU A 158 5.51 15.05 -5.50
C LEU A 158 4.89 15.02 -6.89
N GLY A 159 4.07 16.02 -7.19
CA GLY A 159 3.38 16.12 -8.48
C GLY A 159 2.22 15.14 -8.58
N VAL A 160 1.45 15.01 -7.50
CA VAL A 160 0.23 14.19 -7.47
C VAL A 160 -1.02 15.08 -7.48
N ARG A 161 -2.16 14.47 -7.80
CA ARG A 161 -3.48 15.11 -7.76
C ARG A 161 -4.47 14.26 -6.98
N VAL A 162 -5.51 14.89 -6.47
CA VAL A 162 -6.59 14.24 -5.74
C VAL A 162 -7.81 14.15 -6.66
N LYS A 163 -8.38 12.95 -6.76
CA LYS A 163 -9.62 12.69 -7.50
C LYS A 163 -10.57 11.88 -6.65
N SER A 164 -11.88 12.07 -6.85
CA SER A 164 -12.84 11.07 -6.41
C SER A 164 -12.56 9.74 -7.12
N SER A 165 -12.60 8.64 -6.37
CA SER A 165 -12.58 7.31 -6.94
C SER A 165 -13.77 7.15 -7.89
N ASN A 166 -13.51 6.65 -9.11
CA ASN A 166 -14.55 6.26 -10.04
C ASN A 166 -15.34 5.02 -9.54
N GLN A 167 -14.84 4.34 -8.49
CA GLN A 167 -15.49 3.19 -7.87
C GLN A 167 -16.37 3.60 -6.68
N GLY A 168 -17.31 4.51 -6.96
CA GLY A 168 -18.59 4.68 -6.27
C GLY A 168 -18.64 5.01 -4.77
N ASN A 169 -17.56 4.97 -4.00
CA ASN A 169 -17.56 5.42 -2.59
C ASN A 169 -17.32 6.93 -2.44
N GLN A 170 -17.08 7.68 -3.53
CA GLN A 170 -16.61 9.08 -3.47
C GLN A 170 -15.38 9.24 -2.54
N GLU A 171 -14.68 8.15 -2.24
CA GLU A 171 -13.44 8.18 -1.49
C GLU A 171 -12.39 8.84 -2.38
N LEU A 172 -11.67 9.78 -1.79
CA LEU A 172 -10.59 10.48 -2.46
C LEU A 172 -9.41 9.51 -2.69
N GLU A 173 -8.86 9.55 -3.90
CA GLU A 173 -7.66 8.82 -4.29
C GLU A 173 -6.58 9.80 -4.74
N ILE A 174 -5.34 9.48 -4.39
CA ILE A 174 -4.16 10.20 -4.86
C ILE A 174 -3.72 9.55 -6.18
N HIS A 175 -3.68 10.33 -7.24
CA HIS A 175 -3.27 9.88 -8.58
C HIS A 175 -1.97 10.56 -8.98
N GLY A 176 -0.99 9.77 -9.42
CA GLY A 176 0.25 10.25 -10.02
C GLY A 176 0.50 9.60 -11.37
N ASN A 177 1.60 9.98 -12.01
CA ASN A 177 1.99 9.55 -13.35
C ASN A 177 3.51 9.28 -13.42
N GLU A 178 4.04 9.12 -14.63
CA GLU A 178 5.46 8.86 -14.89
C GLU A 178 6.39 9.94 -14.30
N SER A 179 5.94 11.19 -14.20
CA SER A 179 6.70 12.30 -13.62
C SER A 179 6.56 12.44 -12.11
N THR A 180 5.67 11.68 -11.46
CA THR A 180 5.56 11.71 -10.00
C THR A 180 6.84 11.20 -9.35
N MET A 181 7.40 11.98 -8.44
CA MET A 181 8.55 11.55 -7.63
C MET A 181 8.05 10.85 -6.38
N ILE A 182 8.76 9.80 -5.99
CA ILE A 182 8.46 8.96 -4.83
C ILE A 182 9.67 9.00 -3.92
N GLU A 183 9.51 9.53 -2.71
CA GLU A 183 10.50 9.48 -1.65
C GLU A 183 9.97 8.57 -0.54
N ILE A 184 10.69 7.48 -0.27
CA ILE A 184 10.35 6.52 0.78
C ILE A 184 11.62 6.18 1.53
N GLU A 185 11.56 6.29 2.86
CA GLU A 185 12.63 5.79 3.71
C GLU A 185 12.61 4.25 3.72
N GLY A 186 13.72 3.63 3.29
CA GLY A 186 13.83 2.19 3.22
C GLY A 186 15.23 1.69 2.85
N GLY A 187 15.49 0.42 3.14
CA GLY A 187 16.72 -0.28 2.78
C GLY A 187 16.63 -0.90 1.39
N LYS A 188 17.74 -0.90 0.65
CA LYS A 188 17.86 -1.62 -0.63
C LYS A 188 18.02 -3.12 -0.44
N GLU A 189 18.63 -3.53 0.66
CA GLU A 189 18.88 -4.92 1.01
C GLU A 189 17.97 -5.32 2.18
N THR A 190 17.51 -6.56 2.15
CA THR A 190 16.73 -7.18 3.22
C THR A 190 17.65 -7.87 4.21
N GLU A 191 17.17 -8.04 5.44
CA GLU A 191 17.86 -8.79 6.48
C GLU A 191 17.22 -10.18 6.67
N PRO A 192 17.97 -11.19 7.16
CA PRO A 192 17.40 -12.49 7.50
C PRO A 192 16.33 -12.37 8.59
N ILE A 193 15.23 -13.10 8.43
CA ILE A 193 14.14 -13.17 9.40
C ILE A 193 14.05 -14.60 9.93
N ILE A 194 14.17 -14.75 11.25
CA ILE A 194 13.97 -16.01 11.94
C ILE A 194 12.59 -16.00 12.59
N ALA A 195 11.72 -16.91 12.16
CA ALA A 195 10.34 -16.97 12.64
C ALA A 195 9.79 -18.39 12.68
N ARG A 196 8.85 -18.65 13.58
CA ARG A 196 8.10 -19.90 13.65
C ARG A 196 6.83 -19.80 12.82
N ILE A 197 6.59 -20.79 11.97
CA ILE A 197 5.36 -20.92 11.19
C ILE A 197 4.20 -21.24 12.13
N LEU A 198 3.22 -20.35 12.20
CA LEU A 198 2.02 -20.51 13.03
C LEU A 198 0.88 -21.17 12.25
N SER A 199 0.74 -20.84 10.97
CA SER A 199 -0.24 -21.46 10.08
C SER A 199 0.17 -21.33 8.62
N ILE A 200 -0.23 -22.31 7.81
CA ILE A 200 -0.06 -22.29 6.35
C ILE A 200 -1.43 -22.39 5.69
N ALA A 201 -1.82 -21.36 4.94
CA ALA A 201 -2.94 -21.37 4.01
C ALA A 201 -2.42 -21.53 2.58
N VAL A 202 -3.08 -22.34 1.75
CA VAL A 202 -2.66 -22.58 0.36
C VAL A 202 -3.70 -21.97 -0.57
N THR A 203 -3.25 -21.11 -1.48
CA THR A 203 -4.11 -20.49 -2.50
C THR A 203 -4.55 -21.51 -3.56
N GLU A 204 -5.58 -21.17 -4.34
CA GLU A 204 -6.00 -21.98 -5.50
C GLU A 204 -4.87 -22.17 -6.53
N ALA A 205 -3.90 -21.25 -6.58
CA ALA A 205 -2.71 -21.33 -7.42
C ALA A 205 -1.56 -22.14 -6.79
N GLY A 206 -1.78 -22.78 -5.64
CA GLY A 206 -0.77 -23.59 -4.94
C GLY A 206 0.32 -22.78 -4.22
N LYS A 207 0.14 -21.47 -4.05
CA LYS A 207 1.08 -20.62 -3.30
C LYS A 207 0.80 -20.67 -1.81
N ASN A 208 1.86 -20.78 -1.00
CA ASN A 208 1.78 -20.79 0.46
C ASN A 208 1.66 -19.36 1.01
N MET A 209 0.62 -19.11 1.78
CA MET A 209 0.38 -17.89 2.53
C MET A 209 0.53 -18.23 4.02
N ILE A 210 1.60 -17.74 4.62
CA ILE A 210 2.07 -18.19 5.93
C ILE A 210 1.91 -17.06 6.95
N VAL A 211 1.36 -17.39 8.11
CA VAL A 211 1.46 -16.55 9.30
C VAL A 211 2.60 -17.09 10.14
N ALA A 212 3.59 -16.25 10.47
CA ALA A 212 4.75 -16.62 11.28
C ALA A 212 4.96 -15.62 12.42
N ALA A 213 5.71 -15.99 13.45
CA ALA A 213 6.11 -15.07 14.51
C ALA A 213 7.57 -15.23 14.94
N ASP A 214 8.22 -14.11 15.25
CA ASP A 214 9.58 -14.08 15.80
C ASP A 214 9.61 -14.17 17.33
N SER A 215 10.83 -14.19 17.91
CA SER A 215 11.05 -14.22 19.36
C SER A 215 10.52 -12.99 20.11
N LYS A 216 10.32 -11.86 19.42
CA LYS A 216 9.72 -10.64 19.97
C LYS A 216 8.19 -10.62 19.85
N LYS A 217 7.59 -11.71 19.35
CA LYS A 217 6.14 -11.86 19.08
C LYS A 217 5.62 -10.97 17.95
N ASN A 218 6.48 -10.45 17.08
CA ASN A 218 6.01 -9.80 15.86
C ASN A 218 5.39 -10.86 14.95
N ILE A 219 4.20 -10.59 14.42
CA ILE A 219 3.50 -11.48 13.49
C ILE A 219 3.77 -11.02 12.06
N TYR A 220 4.24 -11.95 11.23
CA TYR A 220 4.51 -11.72 9.81
C TYR A 220 3.53 -12.49 8.92
N ASN A 221 3.15 -11.85 7.82
CA ASN A 221 2.41 -12.43 6.72
C ASN A 221 3.38 -12.72 5.57
N ILE A 222 3.88 -13.94 5.50
CA ILE A 222 4.83 -14.39 4.47
C ILE A 222 4.05 -14.92 3.27
N SER A 223 4.32 -14.39 2.08
CA SER A 223 3.74 -14.83 0.81
C SER A 223 4.82 -15.51 -0.01
N ASP A 224 4.69 -16.82 -0.21
CA ASP A 224 5.66 -17.62 -0.93
C ASP A 224 5.25 -17.83 -2.39
N PHE A 225 5.90 -17.09 -3.28
CA PHE A 225 5.71 -17.17 -4.73
C PHE A 225 6.71 -18.09 -5.43
N SER A 226 7.85 -18.45 -4.80
CA SER A 226 8.87 -19.35 -5.35
C SER A 226 8.74 -20.80 -4.89
N ASN A 227 7.75 -21.11 -4.05
CA ASN A 227 7.58 -22.45 -3.47
C ASN A 227 8.78 -22.87 -2.60
N SER A 228 9.49 -21.90 -2.01
CA SER A 228 10.66 -22.13 -1.16
C SER A 228 10.31 -22.78 0.19
N THR A 229 9.01 -22.82 0.53
CA THR A 229 8.50 -23.36 1.81
C THR A 229 7.73 -24.67 1.63
N SER A 230 7.87 -25.37 0.49
CA SER A 230 7.10 -26.59 0.18
C SER A 230 7.20 -27.68 1.25
N ASP A 231 8.38 -27.82 1.87
CA ASP A 231 8.68 -28.87 2.83
C ASP A 231 8.48 -28.41 4.29
N CYS A 232 7.98 -27.19 4.47
CA CYS A 232 7.71 -26.62 5.79
C CYS A 232 6.32 -27.01 6.29
N ILE A 233 6.21 -27.21 7.60
CA ILE A 233 4.95 -27.51 8.29
C ILE A 233 4.71 -26.50 9.43
N GLU A 234 3.46 -26.45 9.91
CA GLU A 234 3.10 -25.65 11.07
C GLU A 234 3.93 -26.05 12.29
N GLY A 235 4.52 -25.06 12.96
CA GLY A 235 5.43 -25.25 14.08
C GLY A 235 6.90 -25.23 13.72
N ASP A 236 7.28 -25.38 12.45
CA ASP A 236 8.69 -25.27 12.05
C ASP A 236 9.25 -23.87 12.35
N VAL A 237 10.53 -23.81 12.74
CA VAL A 237 11.30 -22.56 12.78
C VAL A 237 12.05 -22.46 11.46
N ILE A 238 11.90 -21.32 10.79
CA ILE A 238 12.59 -21.02 9.54
C ILE A 238 13.46 -19.78 9.70
N GLU A 239 14.57 -19.77 9.00
CA GLU A 239 15.26 -18.55 8.62
C GLU A 239 15.00 -18.30 7.15
N CYS A 240 14.51 -17.11 6.81
CA CYS A 240 14.35 -16.69 5.43
C CYS A 240 15.13 -15.41 5.14
N MET A 241 15.75 -15.38 3.95
CA MET A 241 16.20 -14.16 3.32
C MET A 241 15.12 -13.75 2.31
N PRO A 242 14.26 -12.77 2.63
CA PRO A 242 13.15 -12.40 1.76
C PRO A 242 13.61 -11.49 0.64
N SER A 243 12.89 -11.49 -0.49
CA SER A 243 13.13 -10.51 -1.55
C SER A 243 12.58 -9.14 -1.20
N LYS A 244 11.47 -9.08 -0.43
CA LYS A 244 10.85 -7.83 0.04
C LYS A 244 10.30 -7.96 1.45
N VAL A 245 10.43 -6.88 2.21
CA VAL A 245 9.88 -6.72 3.56
C VAL A 245 9.19 -5.36 3.66
N TYR A 246 7.86 -5.35 3.71
CA TYR A 246 7.05 -4.15 3.86
C TYR A 246 6.27 -4.23 5.17
N GLY A 247 6.81 -3.64 6.23
CA GLY A 247 6.27 -3.80 7.58
C GLY A 247 6.25 -5.27 7.99
N ASN A 248 5.05 -5.80 8.24
CA ASN A 248 4.85 -7.23 8.57
C ASN A 248 4.59 -8.13 7.36
N SER A 249 4.51 -7.57 6.15
CA SER A 249 4.36 -8.34 4.92
C SER A 249 5.71 -8.74 4.37
N ILE A 250 5.92 -10.03 4.18
CA ILE A 250 7.16 -10.60 3.64
C ILE A 250 6.84 -11.29 2.32
N THR A 251 7.69 -11.06 1.32
CA THR A 251 7.59 -11.72 0.01
C THR A 251 8.78 -12.64 -0.17
N LEU A 252 8.49 -13.89 -0.56
CA LEU A 252 9.48 -14.84 -1.05
C LEU A 252 9.24 -15.06 -2.55
N ASP A 253 10.25 -14.78 -3.35
CA ASP A 253 10.28 -15.05 -4.80
C ASP A 253 11.59 -15.77 -5.19
N GLU A 254 11.91 -15.82 -6.47
CA GLU A 254 13.09 -16.51 -7.01
C GLU A 254 14.43 -15.96 -6.45
N ASN A 255 14.43 -14.75 -5.88
CA ASN A 255 15.59 -14.14 -5.23
C ASN A 255 15.61 -14.38 -3.72
N SER A 256 14.71 -15.20 -3.19
CA SER A 256 14.61 -15.49 -1.76
C SER A 256 15.24 -16.83 -1.41
N PHE A 257 15.63 -16.97 -0.15
CA PHE A 257 16.17 -18.21 0.39
C PHE A 257 15.45 -18.57 1.68
N VAL A 258 15.14 -19.84 1.89
CA VAL A 258 14.55 -20.35 3.13
C VAL A 258 15.30 -21.59 3.56
N ARG A 259 15.60 -21.69 4.86
CA ARG A 259 16.04 -22.94 5.48
C ARG A 259 15.30 -23.20 6.78
N LYS A 260 15.05 -24.47 7.07
CA LYS A 260 14.57 -24.91 8.38
C LYS A 260 15.71 -24.85 9.39
N LEU A 261 15.39 -24.41 10.60
CA LEU A 261 16.26 -24.47 11.75
C LEU A 261 15.75 -25.52 12.75
N ASP A 262 16.61 -25.88 13.69
CA ASP A 262 16.19 -26.65 14.85
C ASP A 262 15.14 -25.88 15.66
N ASN A 263 14.33 -26.62 16.41
CA ASN A 263 13.30 -26.00 17.24
C ASN A 263 13.91 -25.07 18.29
N ASP A 264 13.41 -23.83 18.36
CA ASP A 264 13.82 -22.82 19.35
C ASP A 264 12.64 -22.43 20.26
N GLU A 265 12.67 -22.87 21.52
CA GLU A 265 11.61 -22.61 22.49
C GLU A 265 11.43 -21.13 22.86
N THR A 266 12.43 -20.29 22.58
CA THR A 266 12.33 -18.83 22.77
C THR A 266 11.38 -18.19 21.76
N ILE A 267 11.20 -18.84 20.60
CA ILE A 267 10.25 -18.39 19.58
C ILE A 267 8.86 -18.96 19.90
N PRO A 268 7.86 -18.10 20.17
CA PRO A 268 6.57 -18.48 20.70
C PRO A 268 5.78 -19.40 19.76
N SER A 269 5.09 -20.38 20.33
CA SER A 269 4.09 -21.18 19.61
C SER A 269 2.81 -20.38 19.38
N LEU A 270 1.93 -20.87 18.51
CA LEU A 270 0.62 -20.25 18.24
C LEU A 270 -0.18 -19.99 19.53
N ALA A 271 -0.14 -20.91 20.50
CA ALA A 271 -0.84 -20.74 21.77
C ALA A 271 -0.37 -19.51 22.56
N LYS A 272 0.91 -19.12 22.43
CA LYS A 272 1.50 -17.94 23.08
C LYS A 272 1.31 -16.63 22.29
N ILE A 273 0.85 -16.72 21.03
CA ILE A 273 0.57 -15.58 20.13
C ILE A 273 -0.91 -15.19 20.11
N ARG A 274 -1.80 -16.08 20.59
CA ARG A 274 -3.25 -15.80 20.63
C ARG A 274 -3.56 -14.51 21.37
N THR A 275 -4.39 -13.70 20.75
CA THR A 275 -4.90 -12.44 21.28
C THR A 275 -6.31 -12.65 21.80
N LYS A 276 -6.61 -12.10 22.97
CA LYS A 276 -7.96 -12.05 23.52
C LYS A 276 -8.81 -11.05 22.75
N ILE A 277 -10.11 -11.31 22.57
CA ILE A 277 -11.00 -10.44 21.80
C ILE A 277 -11.03 -9.02 22.38
N SER A 278 -10.97 -8.84 23.70
CA SER A 278 -10.90 -7.53 24.35
C SER A 278 -9.66 -6.69 23.99
N ASP A 279 -8.57 -7.36 23.57
CA ASP A 279 -7.28 -6.74 23.30
C ASP A 279 -7.12 -6.35 21.82
N VAL A 280 -8.07 -6.72 20.97
CA VAL A 280 -8.07 -6.37 19.54
C VAL A 280 -8.16 -4.84 19.38
N LYS A 281 -7.27 -4.29 18.55
CA LYS A 281 -7.21 -2.87 18.15
C LYS A 281 -7.24 -2.75 16.64
N VAL A 282 -7.67 -1.60 16.14
CA VAL A 282 -7.72 -1.29 14.71
C VAL A 282 -6.31 -1.37 14.10
N ASP A 283 -6.22 -1.81 12.85
CA ASP A 283 -5.00 -1.94 12.04
C ASP A 283 -3.98 -2.97 12.56
N GLY A 284 -4.37 -3.85 13.49
CA GLY A 284 -3.57 -4.99 13.93
C GLY A 284 -3.83 -6.28 13.13
N THR A 285 -2.85 -7.18 13.14
CA THR A 285 -2.99 -8.58 12.70
C THR A 285 -3.04 -9.50 13.92
N TYR A 286 -4.01 -10.42 13.95
CA TYR A 286 -4.33 -11.21 15.12
C TYR A 286 -4.52 -12.70 14.82
N CYS A 287 -4.26 -13.51 15.84
CA CYS A 287 -4.66 -14.90 15.94
C CYS A 287 -5.58 -15.04 17.15
N ILE A 288 -6.77 -15.60 16.99
CA ILE A 288 -7.75 -15.76 18.08
C ILE A 288 -8.19 -17.22 18.22
N GLU A 289 -8.80 -17.52 19.36
CA GLU A 289 -9.53 -18.76 19.60
C GLU A 289 -10.86 -18.42 20.23
N SER A 290 -11.94 -18.94 19.67
CA SER A 290 -13.29 -18.50 20.00
C SER A 290 -14.33 -19.57 19.68
N ILE A 291 -15.49 -19.50 20.33
CA ILE A 291 -16.68 -20.28 19.99
C ILE A 291 -17.56 -19.51 19.00
N VAL A 292 -18.14 -20.22 18.03
CA VAL A 292 -19.10 -19.64 17.07
C VAL A 292 -20.47 -19.50 17.75
N LEU A 293 -20.97 -18.28 17.89
CA LEU A 293 -22.26 -17.98 18.55
C LEU A 293 -23.46 -17.92 17.61
N LYS A 294 -23.23 -17.78 16.30
CA LYS A 294 -24.28 -17.72 15.29
C LYS A 294 -23.87 -18.56 14.08
N VAL A 295 -24.85 -19.21 13.46
CA VAL A 295 -24.64 -19.87 12.17
C VAL A 295 -24.07 -18.84 11.19
N PRO A 296 -22.99 -19.14 10.47
CA PRO A 296 -22.44 -18.20 9.51
C PRO A 296 -23.45 -17.83 8.43
N GLU A 297 -23.55 -16.54 8.14
CA GLU A 297 -24.48 -16.02 7.14
C GLU A 297 -23.71 -15.59 5.90
N ARG A 298 -24.11 -16.13 4.74
CA ARG A 298 -23.56 -15.74 3.45
C ARG A 298 -24.53 -14.83 2.70
N ARG A 299 -24.00 -13.76 2.13
CA ARG A 299 -24.71 -12.87 1.22
C ARG A 299 -23.88 -12.52 0.00
N GLU A 300 -24.57 -12.23 -1.08
CA GLU A 300 -23.97 -11.63 -2.27
C GLU A 300 -24.08 -10.11 -2.16
N VAL A 301 -22.94 -9.44 -2.19
CA VAL A 301 -22.85 -7.99 -2.17
C VAL A 301 -22.50 -7.53 -3.57
N GLN A 302 -23.36 -6.73 -4.17
CA GLN A 302 -23.05 -6.07 -5.43
C GLN A 302 -22.05 -4.95 -5.16
N THR A 303 -20.87 -5.05 -5.78
CA THR A 303 -19.91 -3.95 -5.79
C THR A 303 -20.46 -2.82 -6.64
N LYS A 304 -19.85 -1.64 -6.49
CA LYS A 304 -20.24 -0.46 -7.26
C LYS A 304 -19.87 -0.56 -8.74
N SER A 305 -19.04 -1.54 -9.13
CA SER A 305 -18.77 -1.89 -10.53
C SER A 305 -19.75 -2.94 -11.09
N GLY A 306 -20.77 -3.33 -10.32
CA GLY A 306 -21.74 -4.36 -10.71
C GLY A 306 -21.21 -5.80 -10.58
N GLU A 307 -20.07 -6.00 -9.92
CA GLU A 307 -19.56 -7.34 -9.61
C GLU A 307 -20.32 -7.89 -8.41
N SER A 308 -20.85 -9.12 -8.49
CA SER A 308 -21.34 -9.81 -7.30
C SER A 308 -20.17 -10.41 -6.54
N ILE A 309 -19.94 -9.98 -5.30
CA ILE A 309 -18.93 -10.57 -4.42
C ILE A 309 -19.58 -11.24 -3.21
N ALA A 310 -19.13 -12.46 -2.93
CA ALA A 310 -19.55 -13.18 -1.73
C ALA A 310 -18.96 -12.52 -0.47
N LEU A 311 -19.80 -12.34 0.54
CA LEU A 311 -19.43 -12.02 1.91
C LEU A 311 -20.07 -13.06 2.83
N SER A 312 -19.25 -13.70 3.65
CA SER A 312 -19.74 -14.48 4.79
C SER A 312 -19.30 -13.85 6.10
N GLU A 313 -20.17 -13.85 7.09
CA GLU A 313 -19.89 -13.31 8.42
C GLU A 313 -20.34 -14.27 9.53
N MET A 314 -19.57 -14.32 10.60
CA MET A 314 -19.89 -15.10 11.80
C MET A 314 -19.60 -14.28 13.05
N PHE A 315 -20.40 -14.51 14.09
CA PHE A 315 -20.24 -13.87 15.38
C PHE A 315 -19.59 -14.86 16.34
N VAL A 316 -18.46 -14.47 16.95
CA VAL A 316 -17.65 -15.35 17.79
C VAL A 316 -17.42 -14.75 19.16
N GLU A 317 -17.16 -15.61 20.15
CA GLU A 317 -16.92 -15.24 21.54
C GLU A 317 -15.72 -15.98 22.14
N ASP A 318 -14.98 -15.29 23.00
CA ASP A 318 -14.06 -15.88 23.97
C ASP A 318 -14.45 -15.43 25.39
N ASP A 319 -13.67 -15.81 26.39
CA ASP A 319 -13.84 -15.42 27.79
C ASP A 319 -13.69 -13.91 28.08
N THR A 320 -13.31 -13.10 27.09
CA THR A 320 -13.08 -11.65 27.23
C THR A 320 -14.03 -10.79 26.43
N GLY A 321 -14.67 -11.32 25.38
CA GLY A 321 -15.60 -10.55 24.58
C GLY A 321 -16.11 -11.25 23.34
N GLN A 322 -16.88 -10.49 22.55
CA GLN A 322 -17.51 -10.96 21.32
C GLN A 322 -17.09 -10.06 20.15
N ILE A 323 -16.91 -10.65 18.97
CA ILE A 323 -16.54 -9.88 17.77
C ILE A 323 -17.08 -10.54 16.50
N TRP A 324 -17.29 -9.72 15.47
CA TRP A 324 -17.62 -10.21 14.13
C TRP A 324 -16.35 -10.59 13.38
N VAL A 325 -16.39 -11.76 12.74
CA VAL A 325 -15.37 -12.22 11.79
C VAL A 325 -16.00 -12.27 10.39
N LYS A 326 -15.36 -11.64 9.41
CA LYS A 326 -15.87 -11.48 8.05
C LYS A 326 -14.88 -12.03 7.02
N GLY A 327 -15.41 -12.69 5.99
CA GLY A 327 -14.66 -13.29 4.90
C GLY A 327 -15.23 -12.83 3.57
N TRP A 328 -14.40 -12.19 2.74
CA TRP A 328 -14.78 -11.73 1.42
C TRP A 328 -14.29 -12.68 0.33
N ARG A 329 -15.03 -12.76 -0.78
CA ARG A 329 -14.70 -13.53 -1.98
C ARG A 329 -14.37 -14.99 -1.61
N ILE A 330 -13.15 -15.45 -1.87
CA ILE A 330 -12.73 -16.82 -1.59
C ILE A 330 -12.73 -17.13 -0.09
N GLN A 331 -12.49 -16.13 0.77
CA GLN A 331 -12.47 -16.33 2.22
C GLN A 331 -13.87 -16.46 2.83
N ALA A 332 -14.91 -16.07 2.10
CA ALA A 332 -16.29 -16.37 2.48
C ALA A 332 -16.49 -17.89 2.64
N LYS A 333 -15.89 -18.68 1.72
CA LYS A 333 -15.97 -20.15 1.74
C LYS A 333 -15.29 -20.80 2.95
N LEU A 334 -14.38 -20.11 3.64
CA LEU A 334 -13.77 -20.62 4.88
C LEU A 334 -14.75 -20.51 6.05
N ILE A 335 -15.48 -19.41 6.12
CA ILE A 335 -16.50 -19.15 7.14
C ILE A 335 -17.71 -20.06 6.94
N ASP A 336 -18.14 -20.29 5.69
CA ASP A 336 -19.26 -21.18 5.34
C ASP A 336 -19.14 -22.62 5.90
N LYS A 337 -17.92 -23.05 6.24
CA LYS A 337 -17.63 -24.39 6.78
C LYS A 337 -17.78 -24.47 8.30
N CYS A 338 -17.99 -23.34 8.98
CA CYS A 338 -18.13 -23.29 10.43
C CYS A 338 -19.58 -23.49 10.85
N GLU A 339 -19.80 -24.06 12.03
CA GLU A 339 -21.11 -24.36 12.57
C GLU A 339 -21.30 -23.70 13.94
N LEU A 340 -22.57 -23.49 14.31
CA LEU A 340 -22.93 -22.95 15.63
C LEU A 340 -22.38 -23.83 16.75
N GLY A 341 -21.72 -23.21 17.74
CA GLY A 341 -21.14 -23.90 18.89
C GLY A 341 -19.75 -24.49 18.64
N GLU A 342 -19.19 -24.42 17.43
CA GLU A 342 -17.84 -24.89 17.17
C GLU A 342 -16.79 -24.02 17.85
N ILE A 343 -15.76 -24.67 18.42
CA ILE A 343 -14.58 -24.00 18.93
C ILE A 343 -13.55 -23.96 17.81
N ILE A 344 -13.18 -22.76 17.40
CA ILE A 344 -12.28 -22.53 16.26
C ILE A 344 -11.05 -21.72 16.68
N SER A 345 -9.90 -22.06 16.09
CA SER A 345 -8.70 -21.24 16.10
C SER A 345 -8.58 -20.56 14.74
N ILE A 346 -8.44 -19.24 14.73
CA ILE A 346 -8.33 -18.45 13.50
C ILE A 346 -7.00 -17.70 13.52
N THR A 347 -6.23 -17.79 12.45
CA THR A 347 -4.96 -17.07 12.27
C THR A 347 -5.06 -16.03 11.15
N GLY A 348 -4.15 -15.04 11.16
CA GLY A 348 -3.99 -14.08 10.07
C GLY A 348 -5.19 -13.14 9.86
N LEU A 349 -5.86 -12.74 10.93
CA LEU A 349 -7.01 -11.81 10.89
C LEU A 349 -6.52 -10.37 10.91
N ASN A 350 -7.12 -9.49 10.11
CA ASN A 350 -6.88 -8.05 10.21
C ASN A 350 -8.07 -7.36 10.88
N ALA A 351 -7.80 -6.52 11.87
CA ALA A 351 -8.82 -5.70 12.51
C ALA A 351 -9.02 -4.39 11.76
N LYS A 352 -10.27 -4.05 11.48
CA LYS A 352 -10.64 -2.75 10.89
C LYS A 352 -11.83 -2.17 11.64
N SER A 353 -11.89 -0.85 11.71
CA SER A 353 -13.11 -0.16 12.12
C SER A 353 -14.15 -0.26 11.00
N ASN A 354 -15.40 -0.53 11.36
CA ASN A 354 -16.52 -0.40 10.43
C ASN A 354 -16.82 1.09 10.18
N ASN A 355 -16.95 1.48 8.91
CA ASN A 355 -17.30 2.86 8.52
C ASN A 355 -18.82 3.15 8.62
N PHE A 356 -19.65 2.15 8.89
CA PHE A 356 -21.11 2.28 9.06
C PHE A 356 -21.51 2.03 10.52
N GLY A 357 -22.15 3.01 11.18
CA GLY A 357 -22.63 2.91 12.57
C GLY A 357 -21.64 3.42 13.62
N GLU A 358 -21.61 2.79 14.80
CA GLU A 358 -20.82 3.21 15.99
C GLU A 358 -19.30 3.00 15.90
N GLY A 359 -18.72 2.71 14.73
CA GLY A 359 -17.27 2.52 14.60
C GLY A 359 -16.74 1.26 15.31
N ARG A 360 -17.53 0.18 15.35
CA ARG A 360 -17.12 -1.08 16.01
C ARG A 360 -15.98 -1.75 15.24
N ILE A 361 -15.05 -2.35 15.99
CA ILE A 361 -13.94 -3.12 15.43
C ILE A 361 -14.47 -4.48 14.96
N GLU A 362 -14.10 -4.86 13.75
CA GLU A 362 -14.43 -6.15 13.14
C GLU A 362 -13.14 -6.81 12.65
N LEU A 363 -13.12 -8.15 12.63
CA LEU A 363 -11.99 -8.94 12.14
C LEU A 363 -12.28 -9.45 10.73
N PHE A 364 -11.30 -9.36 9.85
CA PHE A 364 -11.40 -9.77 8.46
C PHE A 364 -10.39 -10.86 8.14
N LEU A 365 -10.85 -11.93 7.49
CA LEU A 365 -9.97 -12.92 6.90
C LEU A 365 -9.18 -12.31 5.74
N THR A 366 -7.91 -12.68 5.65
CA THR A 366 -6.94 -12.29 4.63
C THR A 366 -6.53 -13.51 3.80
N ALA A 367 -5.71 -13.34 2.77
CA ALA A 367 -5.14 -14.47 2.01
C ALA A 367 -4.33 -15.45 2.88
N HIS A 368 -3.79 -14.97 4.01
CA HIS A 368 -2.99 -15.74 4.97
C HIS A 368 -3.84 -16.42 6.05
N SER A 369 -5.14 -16.14 6.10
CA SER A 369 -5.99 -16.69 7.16
C SER A 369 -6.23 -18.19 7.03
N LYS A 370 -6.25 -18.85 8.19
CA LYS A 370 -6.65 -20.25 8.34
C LYS A 370 -7.61 -20.39 9.51
N ILE A 371 -8.67 -21.18 9.32
CA ILE A 371 -9.60 -21.58 10.37
C ILE A 371 -9.36 -23.07 10.66
N LYS A 372 -9.15 -23.41 11.94
CA LYS A 372 -9.02 -24.79 12.41
C LYS A 372 -10.05 -25.08 13.50
N LYS A 373 -10.92 -26.06 13.25
CA LYS A 373 -11.86 -26.61 14.25
C LYS A 373 -11.10 -27.37 15.32
N LYS A 374 -11.53 -27.26 16.58
CA LYS A 374 -10.88 -27.89 17.75
C LYS A 374 -11.69 -29.00 18.39
N ASN A 375 -12.96 -29.14 18.03
CA ASN A 375 -13.90 -30.11 18.55
C ASN A 375 -14.36 -31.11 17.49
#